data_AF-R1GV54-F1
#
_entry.id   AF-R1GV54-F1
#
_cell.length_a   1.000
_cell.length_b   1.000
_cell.length_c   1.000
_cell.angle_alpha   90.00
_cell.angle_beta   90.00
_cell.angle_gamma   90.00
#
_symmetry.space_group_name_H-M   'P 1'
#
loop_
_entity.id
_entity.type
_entity.pdbx_description
1 polymer ?
#
loop_
_entity_poly.entity_id
_entity_poly.type
_entity_poly.pdbx_seq_one_letter_code
_entity_poly.pdbx_strand_id
1 'polypeptide(L)'
;MYRISELADLVGLSRTALLYYEKQGLIQGKRLENSYRVYSDKDVQRVRLIQKLQAGGLTLKECKACLNAKVDRELLQSRLKQLDEEIAHKQQSRQLLAALLGEGDLKAWHESVDKIAPDAHLDWLIKQGFIEKEALHLKWLSKDMNEHDRYMADFMRVFETLDRWGPGSEEETLRALSSVKSSPKTLLEIGCGKGIATTVLAKHTDAAITALDNEPSALSRLNERAAELGFSDRIATVNASMTELPFDPESFDLIWAEGCAYIMGVENALKAWRPSLKQEGVLVLSDLVWLTDTPSDETKTFWLQEYPDIGTIAKREAQAKSAGYEVLESFTLAPEAWKNYFKPLEARVNALKADMPESAALKDIQTELNIYNRYLNEFSYQVFVLKKKGR
;
A
#
# COMPACT_ATOMS: atom_id res chain seq x y z
N MET A 1 65.75 -3.75 -20.72
CA MET A 1 65.56 -5.04 -20.01
C MET A 1 65.59 -4.76 -18.52
N TYR A 2 64.67 -5.34 -17.75
CA TYR A 2 64.40 -5.00 -16.36
C TYR A 2 64.50 -6.23 -15.47
N ARG A 3 65.08 -6.11 -14.27
CA ARG A 3 64.94 -7.11 -13.20
C ARG A 3 63.52 -7.06 -12.64
N ILE A 4 63.09 -8.12 -11.95
CA ILE A 4 61.75 -8.21 -11.36
C ILE A 4 61.41 -7.03 -10.43
N SER A 5 62.41 -6.47 -9.75
CA SER A 5 62.28 -5.29 -8.90
C SER A 5 62.00 -4.03 -9.70
N GLU A 6 62.73 -3.81 -10.79
CA GLU A 6 62.55 -2.64 -11.65
C GLU A 6 61.22 -2.74 -12.42
N LEU A 7 60.82 -3.94 -12.82
CA LEU A 7 59.50 -4.19 -13.41
C LEU A 7 58.37 -3.88 -12.42
N ALA A 8 58.51 -4.30 -11.15
CA ALA A 8 57.56 -4.00 -10.08
C ALA A 8 57.34 -2.50 -9.90
N ASP A 9 58.42 -1.73 -9.85
CA ASP A 9 58.38 -0.28 -9.69
C ASP A 9 57.73 0.40 -10.91
N LEU A 10 58.01 -0.07 -12.14
CA LEU A 10 57.47 0.50 -13.39
C LEU A 10 55.96 0.29 -13.61
N VAL A 11 55.38 -0.74 -12.98
CA VAL A 11 53.96 -1.11 -13.15
C VAL A 11 53.15 -0.97 -11.86
N GLY A 12 53.79 -0.59 -10.76
CA GLY A 12 53.14 -0.39 -9.46
C GLY A 12 52.58 -1.66 -8.84
N LEU A 13 53.21 -2.82 -9.07
CA LEU A 13 52.81 -4.11 -8.49
C LEU A 13 53.88 -4.66 -7.57
N SER A 14 53.49 -5.48 -6.59
CA SER A 14 54.47 -6.18 -5.75
C SER A 14 55.24 -7.22 -6.56
N ARG A 15 56.50 -7.48 -6.17
CA ARG A 15 57.32 -8.55 -6.77
C ARG A 15 56.59 -9.91 -6.71
N THR A 16 55.88 -10.18 -5.61
CA THR A 16 55.08 -11.40 -5.42
C THR A 16 53.95 -11.51 -6.44
N ALA A 17 53.26 -10.41 -6.76
CA ALA A 17 52.21 -10.40 -7.78
C ALA A 17 52.77 -10.69 -9.19
N LEU A 18 53.93 -10.11 -9.53
CA LEU A 18 54.59 -10.37 -10.81
C LEU A 18 55.12 -11.81 -10.93
N LEU A 19 55.68 -12.37 -9.85
CA LEU A 19 56.07 -13.78 -9.81
C LEU A 19 54.86 -14.71 -9.93
N TYR A 20 53.71 -14.33 -9.37
CA TYR A 20 52.45 -15.04 -9.56
C TYR A 20 52.01 -14.97 -11.03
N TYR A 21 52.09 -13.81 -11.68
CA TYR A 21 51.76 -13.67 -13.11
C TYR A 21 52.68 -14.52 -13.99
N GLU A 22 53.97 -14.57 -13.67
CA GLU A 22 54.92 -15.44 -14.35
C GLU A 22 54.60 -16.92 -14.14
N LYS A 23 54.24 -17.33 -12.91
CA LYS A 23 53.78 -18.70 -12.61
C LYS A 23 52.51 -19.06 -13.39
N GLN A 24 51.61 -18.11 -13.59
CA GLN A 24 50.41 -18.27 -14.40
C GLN A 24 50.70 -18.19 -15.91
N GLY A 25 51.95 -17.95 -16.34
CA GLY A 25 52.35 -17.83 -17.74
C GLY A 25 51.81 -16.58 -18.44
N LEU A 26 51.54 -15.52 -17.69
CA LEU A 26 51.09 -14.22 -18.22
C LEU A 26 52.27 -13.38 -18.74
N ILE A 27 53.43 -13.52 -18.12
CA ILE A 27 54.72 -12.95 -18.54
C ILE A 27 55.80 -14.03 -18.42
N GLN A 28 56.93 -13.87 -19.11
CA GLN A 28 58.01 -14.84 -19.05
C GLN A 28 59.38 -14.15 -19.07
N GLY A 29 60.10 -14.21 -17.95
CA GLY A 29 61.45 -13.66 -17.87
C GLY A 29 62.46 -14.52 -18.64
N LYS A 30 63.35 -13.88 -19.41
CA LYS A 30 64.48 -14.56 -20.05
C LYS A 30 65.61 -14.71 -19.03
N ARG A 31 66.16 -15.92 -18.90
CA ARG A 31 67.37 -16.15 -18.07
C ARG A 31 68.61 -15.72 -18.84
N LEU A 32 69.45 -14.93 -18.18
CA LEU A 32 70.80 -14.58 -18.64
C LEU A 32 71.82 -15.64 -18.18
N GLU A 33 73.01 -15.63 -18.77
CA GLU A 33 74.12 -16.55 -18.44
C GLU A 33 74.50 -16.50 -16.95
N ASN A 34 74.29 -15.36 -16.29
CA ASN A 34 74.48 -15.16 -14.85
C ASN A 34 73.29 -15.62 -13.98
N SER A 35 72.38 -16.44 -14.51
CA SER A 35 71.20 -17.01 -13.83
C SER A 35 70.11 -16.02 -13.38
N TYR A 36 70.27 -14.71 -13.62
CA TYR A 36 69.21 -13.72 -13.34
C TYR A 36 68.12 -13.72 -14.43
N ARG A 37 66.87 -13.48 -14.03
CA ARG A 37 65.74 -13.27 -14.96
C ARG A 37 65.62 -11.78 -15.30
N VAL A 38 65.46 -11.50 -16.59
CA VAL A 38 65.20 -10.16 -17.10
C VAL A 38 63.94 -10.13 -17.98
N TYR A 39 63.22 -9.02 -17.91
CA TYR A 39 61.97 -8.77 -18.62
C TYR A 39 62.16 -7.63 -19.64
N SER A 40 61.44 -7.69 -20.75
CA SER A 40 61.51 -6.72 -21.83
C SER A 40 60.48 -5.60 -21.67
N ASP A 41 60.57 -4.54 -22.48
CA ASP A 41 59.52 -3.52 -22.58
C ASP A 41 58.18 -4.12 -23.00
N LYS A 42 58.19 -5.21 -23.78
CA LYS A 42 56.99 -5.94 -24.17
C LYS A 42 56.30 -6.59 -22.96
N ASP A 43 57.07 -7.07 -21.98
CA ASP A 43 56.53 -7.60 -20.74
C ASP A 43 55.90 -6.49 -19.89
N VAL A 44 56.52 -5.30 -19.84
CA VAL A 44 55.94 -4.11 -19.18
C VAL A 44 54.59 -3.76 -19.79
N GLN A 45 54.51 -3.67 -21.12
CA GLN A 45 53.26 -3.38 -21.84
C GLN A 45 52.21 -4.47 -21.60
N ARG A 46 52.63 -5.73 -21.55
CA ARG A 46 51.73 -6.87 -21.29
C ARG A 46 51.15 -6.82 -19.88
N VAL A 47 51.94 -6.48 -18.86
CA VAL A 47 51.43 -6.28 -17.49
C VAL A 47 50.44 -5.13 -17.44
N ARG A 48 50.73 -4.01 -18.10
CA ARG A 48 49.81 -2.85 -18.15
C ARG A 48 48.48 -3.20 -18.83
N LEU A 49 48.52 -4.01 -19.89
CA LEU A 49 47.31 -4.50 -20.54
C LEU A 49 46.49 -5.40 -19.61
N ILE A 50 47.13 -6.30 -18.85
CA ILE A 50 46.46 -7.12 -17.82
C ILE A 50 45.78 -6.22 -16.79
N GLN A 51 46.45 -5.19 -16.28
CA GLN A 51 45.87 -4.25 -15.31
C GLN A 51 44.62 -3.55 -15.88
N LYS A 52 44.64 -3.14 -17.16
CA LYS A 52 43.47 -2.54 -17.82
C LYS A 52 42.32 -3.53 -17.99
N LEU A 53 42.59 -4.78 -18.33
CA LEU A 53 41.57 -5.83 -18.43
C LEU A 53 40.96 -6.17 -17.05
N GLN A 54 41.79 -6.25 -16.01
CA GLN A 54 41.32 -6.48 -14.64
C GLN A 54 40.49 -5.30 -14.11
N ALA A 55 40.85 -4.06 -14.45
CA ALA A 55 40.04 -2.89 -14.11
C ALA A 55 38.64 -2.93 -14.78
N GLY A 56 38.50 -3.64 -15.91
CA GLY A 56 37.22 -3.93 -16.56
C GLY A 56 36.46 -5.13 -15.97
N GLY A 57 36.91 -5.70 -14.84
CA GLY A 57 36.24 -6.81 -14.15
C GLY A 57 36.68 -8.22 -14.56
N LEU A 58 37.69 -8.37 -15.43
CA LEU A 58 38.17 -9.69 -15.83
C LEU A 58 39.11 -10.30 -14.78
N THR A 59 38.95 -11.59 -14.54
CA THR A 59 39.88 -12.38 -13.74
C THR A 59 41.20 -12.60 -14.48
N LEU A 60 42.26 -12.99 -13.77
CA LEU A 60 43.57 -13.26 -14.38
C LEU A 60 43.53 -14.42 -15.41
N LYS A 61 42.66 -15.41 -15.20
CA LYS A 61 42.47 -16.52 -16.14
C LYS A 61 41.86 -16.03 -17.46
N GLU A 62 40.88 -15.13 -17.39
CA GLU A 62 40.22 -14.52 -18.54
C GLU A 62 41.17 -13.54 -19.24
N CYS A 63 41.95 -12.75 -18.49
CA CYS A 63 43.01 -11.91 -19.04
C CYS A 63 44.02 -12.73 -19.84
N LYS A 64 44.44 -13.90 -19.32
CA LYS A 64 45.32 -14.82 -20.05
C LYS A 64 44.71 -15.31 -21.35
N ALA A 65 43.41 -15.64 -21.36
CA ALA A 65 42.70 -16.07 -22.55
C ALA A 65 42.64 -14.94 -23.60
N CYS A 66 42.31 -13.71 -23.19
CA CYS A 66 42.29 -12.53 -24.07
C CYS A 66 43.66 -12.21 -24.67
N LEU A 67 44.76 -12.50 -23.97
CA LEU A 67 46.12 -12.23 -24.44
C LEU A 67 46.67 -13.30 -25.41
N ASN A 68 46.11 -14.50 -25.39
CA ASN A 68 46.65 -15.66 -26.12
C ASN A 68 45.74 -16.12 -27.28
N ALA A 69 44.49 -15.68 -27.32
CA ALA A 69 43.52 -16.03 -28.35
C ALA A 69 42.69 -14.81 -28.78
N LYS A 70 41.91 -14.96 -29.86
CA LYS A 70 40.90 -13.98 -30.26
C LYS A 70 39.90 -13.85 -29.12
N VAL A 71 39.62 -12.62 -28.69
CA VAL A 71 38.74 -12.30 -27.57
C VAL A 71 37.43 -13.08 -27.67
N ASP A 72 37.13 -13.86 -26.63
CA ASP A 72 35.88 -14.61 -26.51
C ASP A 72 34.73 -13.63 -26.27
N ARG A 73 33.93 -13.41 -27.31
CA ARG A 73 32.82 -12.45 -27.31
C ARG A 73 31.71 -12.89 -26.37
N GLU A 74 31.47 -14.20 -26.22
CA GLU A 74 30.41 -14.72 -25.36
C GLU A 74 30.76 -14.50 -23.89
N LEU A 75 32.03 -14.73 -23.52
CA LEU A 75 32.53 -14.44 -22.18
C LEU A 75 32.37 -12.95 -21.81
N LEU A 76 32.77 -12.05 -22.70
CA LEU A 76 32.63 -10.61 -22.45
C LEU A 76 31.16 -10.17 -22.36
N GLN A 77 30.28 -10.72 -23.20
CA GLN A 77 28.84 -10.44 -23.13
C GLN A 77 28.23 -10.91 -21.80
N SER A 78 28.60 -12.10 -21.33
CA SER A 78 28.17 -12.61 -20.03
C SER A 78 28.63 -11.72 -18.88
N ARG A 79 29.89 -11.28 -18.90
CA ARG A 79 30.43 -10.35 -17.89
C ARG A 79 29.78 -8.99 -17.92
N LEU A 80 29.54 -8.44 -19.10
CA LEU A 80 28.83 -7.17 -19.25
C LEU A 80 27.43 -7.26 -18.66
N LYS A 81 26.69 -8.34 -18.96
CA LYS A 81 25.36 -8.58 -18.38
C LYS A 81 25.39 -8.66 -16.85
N GLN A 82 26.36 -9.36 -16.27
CA GLN A 82 26.52 -9.43 -14.80
C GLN A 82 26.78 -8.04 -14.19
N LEU A 83 27.63 -7.23 -14.82
CA LEU A 83 27.89 -5.86 -14.36
C LEU A 83 26.64 -4.98 -14.45
N ASP A 84 25.86 -5.09 -15.52
CA ASP A 84 24.61 -4.35 -15.67
C ASP A 84 23.60 -4.73 -14.58
N GLU A 85 23.49 -6.02 -14.23
CA GLU A 85 22.66 -6.51 -13.13
C GLU A 85 23.14 -5.96 -11.76
N GLU A 86 24.45 -5.94 -11.50
CA GLU A 86 25.02 -5.36 -10.28
C GLU A 86 24.78 -3.85 -10.19
N ILE A 87 24.92 -3.12 -11.30
CA ILE A 87 24.66 -1.68 -11.37
C ILE A 87 23.19 -1.41 -11.07
N ALA A 88 22.27 -2.16 -11.68
CA ALA A 88 20.84 -2.01 -11.44
C ALA A 88 20.51 -2.22 -9.95
N HIS A 89 21.06 -3.27 -9.34
CA HIS A 89 20.85 -3.55 -7.91
C HIS A 89 21.41 -2.45 -7.00
N LYS A 90 22.61 -1.93 -7.30
CA LYS A 90 23.20 -0.81 -6.54
C LYS A 90 22.42 0.49 -6.72
N GLN A 91 21.90 0.76 -7.92
CA GLN A 91 21.05 1.91 -8.18
C GLN A 91 19.74 1.82 -7.38
N GLN A 92 19.10 0.65 -7.32
CA GLN A 92 17.91 0.42 -6.50
C GLN A 92 18.20 0.64 -5.01
N SER A 93 19.32 0.11 -4.51
CA SER A 93 19.76 0.33 -3.12
C SER A 93 20.00 1.81 -2.82
N ARG A 94 20.63 2.54 -3.75
CA ARG A 94 20.83 3.99 -3.61
C ARG A 94 19.49 4.74 -3.60
N GLN A 95 18.56 4.39 -4.48
CA GLN A 95 17.25 5.03 -4.53
C GLN A 95 16.49 4.85 -3.21
N LEU A 96 16.52 3.65 -2.63
CA LEU A 96 15.97 3.40 -1.30
C LEU A 96 16.59 4.32 -0.24
N LEU A 97 17.93 4.38 -0.17
CA LEU A 97 18.63 5.20 0.81
C LEU A 97 18.35 6.70 0.62
N ALA A 98 18.31 7.18 -0.62
CA ALA A 98 17.96 8.56 -0.94
C ALA A 98 16.51 8.88 -0.53
N ALA A 99 15.59 7.96 -0.79
CA ALA A 99 14.19 8.10 -0.40
C ALA A 99 14.03 8.15 1.13
N LEU A 100 14.75 7.30 1.88
CA LEU A 100 14.77 7.33 3.36
C LEU A 100 15.38 8.62 3.94
N LEU A 101 16.23 9.31 3.17
CA LEU A 101 16.80 10.62 3.53
C LEU A 101 15.91 11.80 3.08
N GLY A 102 14.77 11.54 2.44
CA GLY A 102 13.88 12.57 1.91
C GLY A 102 14.37 13.22 0.61
N GLU A 103 15.37 12.64 -0.06
CA GLU A 103 15.98 13.17 -1.30
C GLU A 103 15.43 12.50 -2.58
N GLY A 104 14.27 11.81 -2.51
CA GLY A 104 13.70 11.13 -3.66
C GLY A 104 12.25 10.67 -3.47
N ASP A 105 11.65 10.14 -4.54
CA ASP A 105 10.27 9.62 -4.56
C ASP A 105 10.16 8.32 -3.75
N LEU A 106 9.35 8.36 -2.70
CA LEU A 106 9.09 7.24 -1.79
C LEU A 106 7.93 6.34 -2.24
N LYS A 107 7.18 6.73 -3.29
CA LYS A 107 5.96 6.05 -3.75
C LYS A 107 6.14 4.57 -3.98
N ALA A 108 7.05 4.21 -4.91
CA ALA A 108 7.26 2.82 -5.30
C ALA A 108 7.78 1.95 -4.15
N TRP A 109 8.50 2.57 -3.20
CA TRP A 109 8.96 1.86 -2.01
C TRP A 109 7.82 1.62 -1.01
N HIS A 110 7.04 2.66 -0.67
CA HIS A 110 5.86 2.51 0.20
C HIS A 110 4.87 1.48 -0.37
N GLU A 111 4.55 1.56 -1.65
CA GLU A 111 3.68 0.59 -2.32
C GLU A 111 4.23 -0.84 -2.24
N SER A 112 5.55 -1.01 -2.40
CA SER A 112 6.19 -2.31 -2.32
C SER A 112 6.20 -2.87 -0.90
N VAL A 113 6.50 -2.04 0.10
CA VAL A 113 6.59 -2.49 1.50
C VAL A 113 5.19 -2.74 2.06
N ASP A 114 4.20 -1.92 1.73
CA ASP A 114 2.81 -2.15 2.15
C ASP A 114 2.26 -3.47 1.60
N LYS A 115 2.63 -3.86 0.37
CA LYS A 115 2.27 -5.17 -0.19
C LYS A 115 2.92 -6.36 0.53
N ILE A 116 4.15 -6.19 1.02
CA ILE A 116 4.96 -7.29 1.57
C ILE A 116 4.79 -7.43 3.09
N ALA A 117 4.71 -6.29 3.79
CA ALA A 117 4.71 -6.21 5.24
C ALA A 117 3.91 -4.98 5.72
N PRO A 118 2.58 -4.95 5.50
CA PRO A 118 1.73 -3.78 5.76
C PRO A 118 1.77 -3.32 7.23
N ASP A 119 1.70 -4.27 8.18
CA ASP A 119 1.67 -3.95 9.60
C ASP A 119 3.02 -3.37 10.08
N ALA A 120 4.13 -3.98 9.64
CA ALA A 120 5.47 -3.50 9.97
C ALA A 120 5.77 -2.14 9.33
N HIS A 121 5.21 -1.86 8.16
CA HIS A 121 5.31 -0.56 7.49
C HIS A 121 4.54 0.52 8.26
N LEU A 122 3.32 0.22 8.70
CA LEU A 122 2.51 1.12 9.53
C LEU A 122 3.21 1.45 10.85
N ASP A 123 3.69 0.43 11.56
CA ASP A 123 4.46 0.60 12.80
C ASP A 123 5.71 1.46 12.60
N TRP A 124 6.39 1.27 11.46
CA TRP A 124 7.57 2.03 11.12
C TRP A 124 7.23 3.50 10.84
N LEU A 125 6.16 3.79 10.11
CA LEU A 125 5.66 5.15 9.88
C LEU A 125 5.33 5.85 11.21
N ILE A 126 4.58 5.17 12.09
CA ILE A 126 4.25 5.73 13.41
C ILE A 126 5.53 6.06 14.21
N LYS A 127 6.56 5.20 14.15
CA LYS A 127 7.86 5.45 14.79
C LYS A 127 8.66 6.59 14.18
N GLN A 128 8.45 6.93 12.90
CA GLN A 128 9.07 8.11 12.27
C GLN A 128 8.37 9.42 12.66
N GLY A 129 7.32 9.36 13.48
CA GLY A 129 6.60 10.53 13.99
C GLY A 129 5.34 10.89 13.22
N PHE A 130 4.93 10.07 12.25
CA PHE A 130 3.62 10.21 11.61
C PHE A 130 2.52 9.81 12.60
N ILE A 131 1.49 10.64 12.75
CA ILE A 131 0.28 10.21 13.47
C ILE A 131 -0.44 9.12 12.65
N GLU A 132 -1.17 8.22 13.31
CA GLU A 132 -1.82 7.06 12.65
C GLU A 132 -2.64 7.48 11.42
N LYS A 133 -3.35 8.62 11.49
CA LYS A 133 -4.10 9.21 10.37
C LYS A 133 -3.21 9.50 9.16
N GLU A 134 -2.04 10.09 9.36
CA GLU A 134 -1.07 10.39 8.31
C GLU A 134 -0.41 9.12 7.77
N ALA A 135 -0.12 8.15 8.64
CA ALA A 135 0.45 6.88 8.26
C ALA A 135 -0.51 6.03 7.41
N LEU A 136 -1.80 5.98 7.80
CA LEU A 136 -2.87 5.36 7.02
C LEU A 136 -3.14 6.14 5.72
N HIS A 137 -3.02 7.46 5.71
CA HIS A 137 -3.13 8.25 4.47
C HIS A 137 -1.95 8.04 3.52
N LEU A 138 -0.71 7.90 4.02
CA LEU A 138 0.47 7.60 3.20
C LEU A 138 0.38 6.23 2.52
N LYS A 139 -0.20 5.25 3.23
CA LYS A 139 -0.55 3.93 2.69
C LYS A 139 -1.48 4.02 1.47
N TRP A 140 -2.38 4.99 1.45
CA TRP A 140 -3.37 5.17 0.38
C TRP A 140 -2.91 6.11 -0.73
N LEU A 141 -2.16 7.16 -0.41
CA LEU A 141 -1.94 8.25 -1.36
C LEU A 141 -0.55 8.26 -2.00
N SER A 142 0.46 7.60 -1.43
CA SER A 142 1.78 7.41 -2.05
C SER A 142 2.37 8.67 -2.75
N LYS A 143 2.25 9.86 -2.15
CA LYS A 143 2.67 11.13 -2.76
C LYS A 143 3.65 11.90 -1.87
N ASP A 144 4.50 12.72 -2.52
CA ASP A 144 5.47 13.64 -1.89
C ASP A 144 4.78 14.52 -0.83
N MET A 145 5.43 14.71 0.33
CA MET A 145 4.89 15.40 1.50
C MET A 145 4.42 16.83 1.20
N ASN A 146 5.09 17.56 0.31
CA ASN A 146 4.66 18.92 -0.08
C ASN A 146 3.42 18.91 -1.00
N GLU A 147 3.21 17.82 -1.75
CA GLU A 147 2.01 17.63 -2.58
C GLU A 147 0.84 17.07 -1.76
N HIS A 148 1.14 16.34 -0.68
CA HIS A 148 0.15 15.72 0.21
C HIS A 148 -0.74 16.77 0.89
N ASP A 149 -0.16 17.81 1.51
CA ASP A 149 -0.95 18.82 2.23
C ASP A 149 -1.92 19.57 1.29
N ARG A 150 -1.43 19.93 0.08
CA ARG A 150 -2.28 20.57 -0.94
C ARG A 150 -3.35 19.61 -1.43
N TYR A 151 -2.99 18.36 -1.69
CA TYR A 151 -3.94 17.33 -2.09
C TYR A 151 -5.05 17.16 -1.03
N MET A 152 -4.68 17.05 0.25
CA MET A 152 -5.63 16.87 1.34
C MET A 152 -6.51 18.11 1.54
N ALA A 153 -5.95 19.32 1.42
CA ALA A 153 -6.74 20.55 1.48
C ALA A 153 -7.79 20.60 0.35
N ASP A 154 -7.37 20.26 -0.88
CA ASP A 154 -8.26 20.20 -2.04
C ASP A 154 -9.33 19.11 -1.88
N PHE A 155 -8.94 17.92 -1.42
CA PHE A 155 -9.83 16.79 -1.14
C PHE A 155 -10.88 17.19 -0.10
N MET A 156 -10.45 17.72 1.06
CA MET A 156 -11.38 18.16 2.10
C MET A 156 -12.32 19.26 1.60
N ARG A 157 -11.86 20.19 0.76
CA ARG A 157 -12.70 21.23 0.15
C ARG A 157 -13.81 20.64 -0.74
N VAL A 158 -13.56 19.53 -1.42
CA VAL A 158 -14.60 18.80 -2.16
C VAL A 158 -15.60 18.19 -1.17
N PHE A 159 -15.13 17.43 -0.17
CA PHE A 159 -15.98 16.61 0.70
C PHE A 159 -16.68 17.38 1.85
N GLU A 160 -16.23 18.58 2.20
CA GLU A 160 -16.74 19.38 3.31
C GLU A 160 -18.27 19.55 3.27
N THR A 161 -18.82 19.89 2.10
CA THR A 161 -20.26 20.18 1.93
C THR A 161 -21.09 18.94 1.61
N LEU A 162 -20.48 17.77 1.44
CA LEU A 162 -21.22 16.55 1.14
C LEU A 162 -21.79 15.96 2.42
N ASP A 163 -23.07 15.56 2.39
CA ASP A 163 -23.71 14.89 3.53
C ASP A 163 -23.23 13.44 3.72
N ARG A 164 -22.79 12.79 2.63
CA ARG A 164 -22.30 11.40 2.61
C ARG A 164 -20.87 11.35 2.09
N TRP A 165 -20.08 10.45 2.66
CA TRP A 165 -18.71 10.15 2.23
C TRP A 165 -18.58 8.79 1.53
N GLY A 166 -19.71 8.12 1.30
CA GLY A 166 -19.77 6.88 0.54
C GLY A 166 -21.19 6.52 0.12
N PRO A 167 -21.35 5.49 -0.73
CA PRO A 167 -22.64 4.98 -1.18
C PRO A 167 -23.52 4.51 -0.02
N GLY A 168 -24.82 4.78 -0.08
CA GLY A 168 -25.76 4.34 0.95
C GLY A 168 -27.13 4.99 0.83
N SER A 169 -28.12 4.38 1.47
CA SER A 169 -29.46 4.94 1.60
C SER A 169 -30.13 4.47 2.89
N GLU A 170 -31.17 5.19 3.32
CA GLU A 170 -31.95 4.78 4.49
C GLU A 170 -32.61 3.41 4.28
N GLU A 171 -33.07 3.14 3.06
CA GLU A 171 -33.71 1.86 2.70
C GLU A 171 -32.75 0.67 2.87
N GLU A 172 -31.48 0.82 2.49
CA GLU A 172 -30.50 -0.27 2.62
C GLU A 172 -30.08 -0.48 4.08
N THR A 173 -29.93 0.61 4.85
CA THR A 173 -29.71 0.52 6.31
C THR A 173 -30.90 -0.20 6.98
N LEU A 174 -32.13 0.16 6.63
CA LEU A 174 -33.34 -0.49 7.17
C LEU A 174 -33.47 -1.95 6.74
N ARG A 175 -33.11 -2.28 5.50
CA ARG A 175 -33.08 -3.65 5.01
C ARG A 175 -32.14 -4.51 5.85
N ALA A 176 -30.89 -4.06 6.04
CA ALA A 176 -29.94 -4.77 6.88
C ALA A 176 -30.42 -4.89 8.33
N LEU A 177 -31.03 -3.83 8.87
CA LEU A 177 -31.56 -3.84 10.24
C LEU A 177 -32.71 -4.85 10.39
N SER A 178 -33.56 -5.02 9.38
CA SER A 178 -34.65 -6.00 9.40
C SER A 178 -34.18 -7.45 9.48
N SER A 179 -32.95 -7.72 9.05
CA SER A 179 -32.30 -9.04 9.14
C SER A 179 -31.75 -9.32 10.54
N VAL A 180 -31.61 -8.29 11.39
CA VAL A 180 -31.22 -8.41 12.80
C VAL A 180 -32.43 -8.85 13.62
N LYS A 181 -32.53 -10.16 13.89
CA LYS A 181 -33.70 -10.76 14.56
C LYS A 181 -33.85 -10.38 16.03
N SER A 182 -32.77 -9.97 16.69
CA SER A 182 -32.77 -9.53 18.08
C SER A 182 -33.05 -8.03 18.15
N SER A 183 -33.68 -7.57 19.23
CA SER A 183 -33.78 -6.14 19.54
C SER A 183 -32.53 -5.73 20.33
N PRO A 184 -31.57 -5.02 19.71
CA PRO A 184 -30.32 -4.67 20.38
C PRO A 184 -30.58 -3.62 21.47
N LYS A 185 -29.91 -3.76 22.61
CA LYS A 185 -29.91 -2.76 23.69
C LYS A 185 -28.69 -1.86 23.64
N THR A 186 -27.60 -2.37 23.08
CA THR A 186 -26.30 -1.71 22.96
C THR A 186 -25.79 -1.88 21.54
N LEU A 187 -25.52 -0.76 20.88
CA LEU A 187 -25.09 -0.68 19.48
C LEU A 187 -23.79 0.10 19.40
N LEU A 188 -22.80 -0.43 18.69
CA LEU A 188 -21.59 0.30 18.29
C LEU A 188 -21.64 0.54 16.78
N GLU A 189 -21.55 1.78 16.34
CA GLU A 189 -21.30 2.12 14.95
C GLU A 189 -19.84 2.54 14.78
N ILE A 190 -19.11 1.86 13.89
CA ILE A 190 -17.69 2.09 13.60
C ILE A 190 -17.57 2.83 12.28
N GLY A 191 -16.85 3.95 12.26
CA GLY A 191 -16.75 4.81 11.09
C GLY A 191 -18.08 5.52 10.78
N CYS A 192 -18.70 6.08 11.82
CA CYS A 192 -20.05 6.67 11.71
C CYS A 192 -20.10 7.94 10.84
N GLY A 193 -18.97 8.59 10.56
CA GLY A 193 -18.88 9.82 9.80
C GLY A 193 -19.83 10.90 10.35
N LYS A 194 -20.62 11.52 9.46
CA LYS A 194 -21.62 12.54 9.84
C LYS A 194 -22.92 11.94 10.41
N GLY A 195 -22.94 10.63 10.67
CA GLY A 195 -23.99 9.89 11.36
C GLY A 195 -25.31 9.74 10.61
N ILE A 196 -25.25 9.55 9.29
CA ILE A 196 -26.45 9.29 8.49
C ILE A 196 -27.08 7.96 8.92
N ALA A 197 -26.32 6.85 8.90
CA ALA A 197 -26.79 5.56 9.36
C ALA A 197 -27.14 5.59 10.86
N THR A 198 -26.31 6.25 11.70
CA THR A 198 -26.60 6.46 13.13
C THR A 198 -28.02 6.96 13.38
N THR A 199 -28.47 7.97 12.63
CA THR A 199 -29.79 8.56 12.85
C THR A 199 -30.93 7.68 12.38
N VAL A 200 -30.72 6.87 11.33
CA VAL A 200 -31.68 5.85 10.90
C VAL A 200 -31.80 4.77 11.97
N LEU A 201 -30.67 4.29 12.51
CA LEU A 201 -30.60 3.31 13.59
C LEU A 201 -31.27 3.84 14.88
N ALA A 202 -31.05 5.10 15.22
CA ALA A 202 -31.68 5.74 16.39
C ALA A 202 -33.20 5.80 16.29
N LYS A 203 -33.73 6.07 15.09
CA LYS A 203 -35.19 6.12 14.82
C LYS A 203 -35.86 4.75 14.88
N HIS A 204 -35.14 3.67 14.59
CA HIS A 204 -35.71 2.33 14.35
C HIS A 204 -35.28 1.28 15.37
N THR A 205 -34.55 1.67 16.41
CA THR A 205 -34.16 0.80 17.52
C THR A 205 -34.37 1.54 18.85
N ASP A 206 -34.37 0.82 19.96
CA ASP A 206 -34.29 1.38 21.32
C ASP A 206 -32.88 1.31 21.93
N ALA A 207 -31.88 0.93 21.13
CA ALA A 207 -30.51 0.73 21.59
C ALA A 207 -29.86 2.04 22.07
N ALA A 208 -29.02 1.94 23.10
CA ALA A 208 -27.99 2.94 23.37
C ALA A 208 -26.90 2.82 22.28
N ILE A 209 -26.68 3.90 21.53
CA ILE A 209 -25.77 3.93 20.38
C ILE A 209 -24.47 4.61 20.81
N THR A 210 -23.36 3.90 20.60
CA THR A 210 -22.02 4.46 20.64
C THR A 210 -21.55 4.64 19.19
N ALA A 211 -21.32 5.87 18.76
CA ALA A 211 -20.90 6.21 17.41
C ALA A 211 -19.41 6.60 17.43
N LEU A 212 -18.57 5.79 16.79
CA LEU A 212 -17.12 5.92 16.79
C LEU A 212 -16.62 6.42 15.43
N ASP A 213 -15.76 7.43 15.45
CA ASP A 213 -15.05 7.92 14.26
C ASP A 213 -13.72 8.59 14.67
N ASN A 214 -12.73 8.62 13.78
CA ASN A 214 -11.46 9.30 14.05
C ASN A 214 -11.47 10.77 13.63
N GLU A 215 -12.55 11.27 12.99
CA GLU A 215 -12.68 12.65 12.52
C GLU A 215 -13.56 13.50 13.47
N PRO A 216 -12.97 14.40 14.28
CA PRO A 216 -13.72 15.20 15.26
C PRO A 216 -14.81 16.08 14.64
N SER A 217 -14.60 16.59 13.43
CA SER A 217 -15.59 17.42 12.74
C SER A 217 -16.84 16.63 12.35
N ALA A 218 -16.69 15.35 12.00
CA ALA A 218 -17.79 14.45 11.70
C ALA A 218 -18.64 14.17 12.95
N LEU A 219 -17.97 13.90 14.08
CA LEU A 219 -18.62 13.69 15.38
C LEU A 219 -19.35 14.94 15.87
N SER A 220 -18.78 16.14 15.67
CA SER A 220 -19.46 17.40 15.97
C SER A 220 -20.77 17.51 15.19
N ARG A 221 -20.74 17.23 13.88
CA ARG A 221 -21.95 17.28 13.05
C ARG A 221 -22.98 16.22 13.47
N LEU A 222 -22.53 15.03 13.87
CA LEU A 222 -23.42 13.99 14.40
C LEU A 222 -24.09 14.42 15.70
N ASN A 223 -23.36 15.03 16.64
CA ASN A 223 -23.94 15.54 17.89
C ASN A 223 -25.01 16.61 17.63
N GLU A 224 -24.76 17.53 16.70
CA GLU A 224 -25.76 18.53 16.27
C GLU A 224 -27.02 17.85 15.71
N ARG A 225 -26.84 16.91 14.77
CA ARG A 225 -27.94 16.17 14.15
C ARG A 225 -28.73 15.33 15.17
N ALA A 226 -28.05 14.75 16.15
CA ALA A 226 -28.68 14.04 17.26
C ALA A 226 -29.53 14.98 18.11
N ALA A 227 -29.06 16.20 18.40
CA ALA A 227 -29.83 17.22 19.12
C ALA A 227 -31.04 17.71 18.31
N GLU A 228 -30.86 18.00 17.02
CA GLU A 228 -31.93 18.41 16.09
C GLU A 228 -33.07 17.37 16.04
N LEU A 229 -32.73 16.07 16.12
CA LEU A 229 -33.68 14.96 16.04
C LEU A 229 -34.16 14.43 17.41
N GLY A 230 -33.65 14.98 18.52
CA GLY A 230 -34.05 14.57 19.88
C GLY A 230 -33.46 13.23 20.35
N PHE A 231 -32.29 12.83 19.84
CA PHE A 231 -31.61 11.57 20.18
C PHE A 231 -30.34 11.74 21.03
N SER A 232 -30.07 12.95 21.55
CA SER A 232 -28.85 13.23 22.33
C SER A 232 -28.65 12.31 23.55
N ASP A 233 -29.73 11.88 24.20
CA ASP A 233 -29.65 10.99 25.37
C ASP A 233 -29.29 9.53 25.00
N ARG A 234 -29.37 9.20 23.71
CA ARG A 234 -29.18 7.83 23.19
C ARG A 234 -27.94 7.66 22.33
N ILE A 235 -27.35 8.74 21.82
CA ILE A 235 -26.18 8.71 20.95
C ILE A 235 -24.99 9.30 21.70
N ALA A 236 -24.01 8.46 22.02
CA ALA A 236 -22.72 8.88 22.55
C ALA A 236 -21.66 8.82 21.45
N THR A 237 -20.95 9.92 21.21
CA THR A 237 -19.84 9.98 20.23
C THR A 237 -18.51 9.64 20.89
N VAL A 238 -17.66 8.89 20.19
CA VAL A 238 -16.32 8.49 20.65
C VAL A 238 -15.30 8.79 19.56
N ASN A 239 -14.34 9.67 19.86
CA ASN A 239 -13.22 9.92 18.95
C ASN A 239 -12.10 8.91 19.21
N ALA A 240 -12.04 7.87 18.37
CA ALA A 240 -11.06 6.78 18.50
C ALA A 240 -10.79 6.12 17.15
N SER A 241 -9.69 5.37 17.07
CA SER A 241 -9.37 4.54 15.89
C SER A 241 -10.23 3.28 15.87
N MET A 242 -10.60 2.83 14.66
CA MET A 242 -11.31 1.56 14.48
C MET A 242 -10.40 0.33 14.63
N THR A 243 -9.07 0.53 14.63
CA THR A 243 -8.05 -0.50 14.82
C THR A 243 -7.88 -0.89 16.30
N GLU A 244 -8.14 0.04 17.21
CA GLU A 244 -8.01 -0.13 18.65
C GLU A 244 -9.27 0.38 19.37
N LEU A 245 -10.28 -0.48 19.42
CA LEU A 245 -11.58 -0.15 20.02
C LEU A 245 -11.45 0.01 21.55
N PRO A 246 -11.82 1.17 22.14
CA PRO A 246 -11.64 1.46 23.56
C PRO A 246 -12.79 0.89 24.42
N PHE A 247 -13.16 -0.37 24.17
CA PHE A 247 -14.30 -1.02 24.82
C PHE A 247 -13.94 -2.39 25.38
N ASP A 248 -14.57 -2.76 26.49
CA ASP A 248 -14.43 -4.10 27.04
C ASP A 248 -15.00 -5.16 26.08
N PRO A 249 -14.47 -6.39 26.08
CA PRO A 249 -15.04 -7.49 25.33
C PRO A 249 -16.53 -7.70 25.68
N GLU A 250 -17.31 -8.17 24.70
CA GLU A 250 -18.72 -8.49 24.87
C GLU A 250 -19.60 -7.32 25.37
N SER A 251 -19.29 -6.11 24.91
CA SER A 251 -20.04 -4.89 25.27
C SER A 251 -21.29 -4.65 24.42
N PHE A 252 -21.32 -5.11 23.16
CA PHE A 252 -22.35 -4.71 22.19
C PHE A 252 -23.20 -5.88 21.69
N ASP A 253 -24.51 -5.65 21.56
CA ASP A 253 -25.43 -6.61 20.93
C ASP A 253 -25.36 -6.53 19.39
N LEU A 254 -25.11 -5.32 18.87
CA LEU A 254 -24.99 -5.01 17.45
C LEU A 254 -23.76 -4.13 17.20
N ILE A 255 -22.92 -4.53 16.24
CA ILE A 255 -21.90 -3.65 15.64
C ILE A 255 -22.34 -3.32 14.22
N TRP A 256 -22.23 -2.05 13.83
CA TRP A 256 -22.59 -1.52 12.53
C TRP A 256 -21.39 -0.82 11.89
N ALA A 257 -21.08 -1.10 10.63
CA ALA A 257 -19.91 -0.56 9.95
C ALA A 257 -20.15 -0.42 8.44
N GLU A 258 -20.63 0.74 7.98
CA GLU A 258 -20.86 0.99 6.55
C GLU A 258 -19.63 1.65 5.92
N GLY A 259 -19.03 1.02 4.91
CA GLY A 259 -18.04 1.68 4.07
C GLY A 259 -16.73 2.08 4.77
N CYS A 260 -16.30 1.32 5.78
CA CYS A 260 -15.09 1.65 6.54
C CYS A 260 -14.17 0.44 6.80
N ALA A 261 -14.68 -0.80 6.76
CA ALA A 261 -13.92 -2.01 7.08
C ALA A 261 -12.69 -2.22 6.16
N TYR A 262 -12.73 -1.67 4.94
CA TYR A 262 -11.62 -1.72 3.99
C TYR A 262 -10.35 -1.04 4.53
N ILE A 263 -10.47 -0.06 5.44
CA ILE A 263 -9.33 0.67 6.01
C ILE A 263 -8.41 -0.27 6.78
N MET A 264 -8.99 -1.26 7.48
CA MET A 264 -8.24 -2.29 8.22
C MET A 264 -7.89 -3.51 7.37
N GLY A 265 -8.50 -3.63 6.18
CA GLY A 265 -8.71 -4.90 5.50
C GLY A 265 -9.85 -5.68 6.16
N VAL A 266 -10.81 -6.15 5.36
CA VAL A 266 -12.08 -6.72 5.86
C VAL A 266 -11.86 -7.95 6.74
N GLU A 267 -10.89 -8.80 6.40
CA GLU A 267 -10.60 -9.99 7.21
C GLU A 267 -10.05 -9.64 8.60
N ASN A 268 -9.25 -8.58 8.69
CA ASN A 268 -8.74 -8.09 9.97
C ASN A 268 -9.86 -7.44 10.77
N ALA A 269 -10.71 -6.63 10.14
CA ALA A 269 -11.88 -6.03 10.78
C ALA A 269 -12.82 -7.11 11.38
N LEU A 270 -13.13 -8.16 10.61
CA LEU A 270 -13.91 -9.31 11.06
C LEU A 270 -13.31 -9.96 12.32
N LYS A 271 -11.98 -10.12 12.39
CA LYS A 271 -11.31 -10.72 13.55
C LYS A 271 -11.23 -9.77 14.74
N ALA A 272 -10.89 -8.50 14.50
CA ALA A 272 -10.63 -7.50 15.52
C ALA A 272 -11.89 -7.01 16.23
N TRP A 273 -13.02 -6.89 15.52
CA TRP A 273 -14.27 -6.39 16.09
C TRP A 273 -15.10 -7.49 16.78
N ARG A 274 -14.85 -8.77 16.46
CA ARG A 274 -15.58 -9.92 17.03
C ARG A 274 -15.56 -10.02 18.55
N PRO A 275 -14.45 -9.74 19.27
CA PRO A 275 -14.42 -9.79 20.72
C PRO A 275 -15.38 -8.80 21.40
N SER A 276 -15.63 -7.64 20.79
CA SER A 276 -16.51 -6.59 21.34
C SER A 276 -18.00 -6.94 21.23
N LEU A 277 -18.36 -7.88 20.36
CA LEU A 277 -19.72 -8.43 20.29
C LEU A 277 -19.99 -9.38 21.45
N LYS A 278 -21.18 -9.28 22.03
CA LYS A 278 -21.74 -10.29 22.94
C LYS A 278 -21.95 -11.63 22.24
N GLN A 279 -22.17 -12.67 23.03
CA GLN A 279 -22.64 -13.96 22.51
C GLN A 279 -23.91 -13.77 21.68
N GLU A 280 -23.98 -14.42 20.53
CA GLU A 280 -25.08 -14.28 19.55
C GLU A 280 -25.28 -12.85 18.99
N GLY A 281 -24.36 -11.93 19.28
CA GLY A 281 -24.37 -10.56 18.75
C GLY A 281 -24.17 -10.53 17.23
N VAL A 282 -24.62 -9.44 16.61
CA VAL A 282 -24.61 -9.29 15.14
C VAL A 282 -23.63 -8.20 14.72
N LEU A 283 -22.83 -8.46 13.69
CA LEU A 283 -22.05 -7.48 12.95
C LEU A 283 -22.76 -7.23 11.62
N VAL A 284 -23.09 -5.97 11.34
CA VAL A 284 -23.47 -5.52 10.00
C VAL A 284 -22.30 -4.74 9.44
N LEU A 285 -21.79 -5.16 8.28
CA LEU A 285 -20.74 -4.41 7.59
C LEU A 285 -21.03 -4.31 6.09
N SER A 286 -20.55 -3.25 5.45
CA SER A 286 -20.52 -3.16 4.00
C SER A 286 -19.09 -3.05 3.45
N ASP A 287 -18.84 -3.72 2.33
CA ASP A 287 -17.56 -3.68 1.63
C ASP A 287 -17.77 -3.58 0.12
N LEU A 288 -16.82 -2.94 -0.56
CA LEU A 288 -16.78 -2.88 -2.02
C LEU A 288 -16.34 -4.24 -2.58
N VAL A 289 -17.13 -4.81 -3.48
CA VAL A 289 -16.89 -6.14 -4.06
C VAL A 289 -17.09 -6.16 -5.58
N TRP A 290 -16.46 -7.13 -6.22
CA TRP A 290 -16.76 -7.52 -7.59
C TRP A 290 -18.12 -8.23 -7.68
N LEU A 291 -18.93 -7.81 -8.65
CA LEU A 291 -20.20 -8.45 -9.04
C LEU A 291 -20.01 -9.47 -10.18
N THR A 292 -18.82 -9.51 -10.78
CA THR A 292 -18.44 -10.40 -11.88
C THR A 292 -17.06 -10.99 -11.64
N ASP A 293 -16.84 -12.22 -12.11
CA ASP A 293 -15.52 -12.87 -12.08
C ASP A 293 -14.58 -12.34 -13.19
N THR A 294 -15.12 -11.60 -14.16
CA THR A 294 -14.38 -11.03 -15.30
C THR A 294 -14.63 -9.52 -15.42
N PRO A 295 -14.17 -8.69 -14.47
CA PRO A 295 -14.27 -7.24 -14.60
C PRO A 295 -13.44 -6.73 -15.77
N SER A 296 -13.81 -5.59 -16.33
CA SER A 296 -13.05 -4.93 -17.39
C SER A 296 -11.64 -4.55 -16.91
N ASP A 297 -10.66 -4.57 -17.81
CA ASP A 297 -9.25 -4.27 -17.47
C ASP A 297 -9.09 -2.88 -16.84
N GLU A 298 -9.86 -1.89 -17.30
CA GLU A 298 -9.87 -0.52 -16.76
C GLU A 298 -10.33 -0.51 -15.30
N THR A 299 -11.51 -1.08 -15.03
CA THR A 299 -12.09 -1.21 -13.69
C THR A 299 -11.17 -1.98 -12.74
N LYS A 300 -10.62 -3.11 -13.22
CA LYS A 300 -9.71 -3.96 -12.46
C LYS A 300 -8.43 -3.23 -12.10
N THR A 301 -7.84 -2.51 -13.06
CA THR A 301 -6.61 -1.74 -12.81
C THR A 301 -6.86 -0.63 -11.80
N PHE A 302 -7.97 0.11 -11.93
CA PHE A 302 -8.35 1.16 -11.01
C PHE A 302 -8.52 0.64 -9.57
N TRP A 303 -9.38 -0.37 -9.36
CA TRP A 303 -9.62 -0.86 -8.01
C TRP A 303 -8.45 -1.62 -7.40
N LEU A 304 -7.58 -2.27 -8.19
CA LEU A 304 -6.37 -2.87 -7.64
C LEU A 304 -5.31 -1.84 -7.24
N GLN A 305 -5.43 -0.60 -7.68
CA GLN A 305 -4.61 0.52 -7.21
C GLN A 305 -5.24 1.16 -5.97
N GLU A 306 -6.54 1.48 -6.01
CA GLU A 306 -7.23 2.16 -4.91
C GLU A 306 -7.54 1.22 -3.74
N TYR A 307 -8.09 0.03 -4.02
CA TYR A 307 -8.46 -0.94 -3.00
C TYR A 307 -7.99 -2.37 -3.34
N PRO A 308 -6.70 -2.69 -3.14
CA PRO A 308 -6.12 -3.98 -3.54
C PRO A 308 -6.80 -5.23 -2.95
N ASP A 309 -7.47 -5.12 -1.80
CA ASP A 309 -8.17 -6.25 -1.17
C ASP A 309 -9.59 -6.50 -1.75
N ILE A 310 -10.06 -5.69 -2.71
CA ILE A 310 -11.36 -5.89 -3.36
C ILE A 310 -11.58 -7.37 -3.73
N GLY A 311 -12.69 -7.92 -3.24
CA GLY A 311 -13.01 -9.34 -3.32
C GLY A 311 -14.31 -9.62 -4.04
N THR A 312 -14.62 -10.89 -4.28
CA THR A 312 -15.98 -11.29 -4.65
C THR A 312 -16.85 -11.44 -3.40
N ILE A 313 -18.18 -11.43 -3.58
CA ILE A 313 -19.14 -11.72 -2.51
C ILE A 313 -18.79 -13.06 -1.82
N ALA A 314 -18.50 -14.10 -2.61
CA ALA A 314 -18.14 -15.42 -2.09
C ALA A 314 -16.86 -15.41 -1.23
N LYS A 315 -15.83 -14.62 -1.62
CA LYS A 315 -14.61 -14.45 -0.81
C LYS A 315 -14.96 -13.85 0.56
N ARG A 316 -15.78 -12.80 0.60
CA ARG A 316 -16.17 -12.13 1.85
C ARG A 316 -17.00 -13.01 2.77
N GLU A 317 -17.95 -13.76 2.21
CA GLU A 317 -18.73 -14.73 2.99
C GLU A 317 -17.85 -15.84 3.57
N ALA A 318 -16.86 -16.32 2.80
CA ALA A 318 -15.91 -17.31 3.29
C ALA A 318 -15.02 -16.75 4.42
N GLN A 319 -14.53 -15.51 4.29
CA GLN A 319 -13.76 -14.83 5.34
C GLN A 319 -14.59 -14.64 6.61
N ALA A 320 -15.85 -14.22 6.49
CA ALA A 320 -16.77 -14.09 7.63
C ALA A 320 -16.98 -15.44 8.34
N LYS A 321 -17.23 -16.52 7.58
CA LYS A 321 -17.38 -17.87 8.14
C LYS A 321 -16.10 -18.32 8.87
N SER A 322 -14.94 -18.12 8.28
CA SER A 322 -13.63 -18.45 8.89
C SER A 322 -13.35 -17.63 10.16
N ALA A 323 -13.82 -16.38 10.22
CA ALA A 323 -13.73 -15.53 11.40
C ALA A 323 -14.73 -15.92 12.52
N GLY A 324 -15.53 -16.99 12.34
CA GLY A 324 -16.45 -17.48 13.35
C GLY A 324 -17.79 -16.75 13.36
N TYR A 325 -18.26 -16.33 12.19
CA TYR A 325 -19.60 -15.80 11.95
C TYR A 325 -20.47 -16.78 11.16
N GLU A 326 -21.79 -16.63 11.33
CA GLU A 326 -22.82 -17.15 10.45
C GLU A 326 -23.33 -15.98 9.57
N VAL A 327 -23.45 -16.20 8.27
CA VAL A 327 -24.03 -15.20 7.36
C VAL A 327 -25.55 -15.32 7.44
N LEU A 328 -26.21 -14.33 8.02
CA LEU A 328 -27.68 -14.28 8.11
C LEU A 328 -28.29 -13.76 6.81
N GLU A 329 -27.71 -12.70 6.27
CA GLU A 329 -28.10 -12.10 4.99
C GLU A 329 -26.90 -11.46 4.32
N SER A 330 -26.95 -11.38 2.99
CA SER A 330 -25.95 -10.76 2.13
C SER A 330 -26.69 -10.17 0.94
N PHE A 331 -26.58 -8.86 0.72
CA PHE A 331 -27.22 -8.21 -0.43
C PHE A 331 -26.41 -7.05 -0.99
N THR A 332 -26.54 -6.84 -2.29
CA THR A 332 -25.89 -5.75 -3.02
C THR A 332 -26.70 -4.47 -2.89
N LEU A 333 -26.03 -3.33 -2.66
CA LEU A 333 -26.71 -2.03 -2.64
C LEU A 333 -27.37 -1.73 -3.98
N ALA A 334 -28.58 -1.17 -3.92
CA ALA A 334 -29.28 -0.71 -5.11
C ALA A 334 -28.52 0.43 -5.82
N PRO A 335 -28.68 0.58 -7.14
CA PRO A 335 -28.07 1.69 -7.89
C PRO A 335 -28.44 3.09 -7.37
N GLU A 336 -29.58 3.23 -6.70
CA GLU A 336 -29.99 4.52 -6.13
C GLU A 336 -29.14 4.91 -4.92
N ALA A 337 -28.68 3.95 -4.12
CA ALA A 337 -27.78 4.22 -3.01
C ALA A 337 -26.42 4.74 -3.47
N TRP A 338 -25.94 4.30 -4.64
CA TRP A 338 -24.77 4.89 -5.30
C TRP A 338 -25.05 6.31 -5.77
N LYS A 339 -26.20 6.55 -6.43
CA LYS A 339 -26.58 7.90 -6.91
C LYS A 339 -26.67 8.92 -5.77
N ASN A 340 -27.10 8.50 -4.58
CA ASN A 340 -27.12 9.35 -3.39
C ASN A 340 -25.73 9.88 -2.99
N TYR A 341 -24.66 9.20 -3.40
CA TYR A 341 -23.28 9.61 -3.18
C TYR A 341 -22.68 10.32 -4.40
N PHE A 342 -22.68 9.67 -5.57
CA PHE A 342 -21.92 10.18 -6.70
C PHE A 342 -22.56 11.41 -7.38
N LYS A 343 -23.89 11.60 -7.34
CA LYS A 343 -24.52 12.78 -7.96
C LYS A 343 -24.17 14.09 -7.22
N PRO A 344 -24.29 14.18 -5.87
CA PRO A 344 -23.79 15.34 -5.14
C PRO A 344 -22.29 15.57 -5.34
N LEU A 345 -21.49 14.50 -5.36
CA LEU A 345 -20.05 14.57 -5.60
C LEU A 345 -19.74 15.14 -7.00
N GLU A 346 -20.41 14.65 -8.04
CA GLU A 346 -20.26 15.15 -9.41
C GLU A 346 -20.65 16.62 -9.53
N ALA A 347 -21.75 17.04 -8.89
CA ALA A 347 -22.15 18.44 -8.85
C ALA A 347 -21.09 19.31 -8.16
N ARG A 348 -20.50 18.83 -7.07
CA ARG A 348 -19.44 19.52 -6.33
C ARG A 348 -18.15 19.63 -7.15
N VAL A 349 -17.73 18.55 -7.81
CA VAL A 349 -16.56 18.54 -8.69
C VAL A 349 -16.73 19.54 -9.84
N ASN A 350 -17.90 19.55 -10.48
CA ASN A 350 -18.21 20.48 -11.56
C ASN A 350 -18.18 21.95 -11.10
N ALA A 351 -18.69 22.24 -9.90
CA ALA A 351 -18.69 23.59 -9.34
C ALA A 351 -17.27 24.10 -9.03
N LEU A 352 -16.36 23.24 -8.56
CA LEU A 352 -15.00 23.62 -8.18
C LEU A 352 -13.99 23.61 -9.34
N LYS A 353 -14.37 23.04 -10.49
CA LYS A 353 -13.46 22.82 -11.63
C LYS A 353 -12.80 24.09 -12.16
N ALA A 354 -13.52 25.21 -12.17
CA ALA A 354 -12.98 26.50 -12.61
C ALA A 354 -12.02 27.12 -11.57
N ASP A 355 -12.27 26.88 -10.29
CA ASP A 355 -11.50 27.45 -9.18
C ASP A 355 -10.22 26.66 -8.89
N MET A 356 -10.20 25.37 -9.25
CA MET A 356 -9.15 24.41 -8.90
C MET A 356 -8.62 23.62 -10.13
N PRO A 357 -8.24 24.28 -11.25
CA PRO A 357 -7.94 23.61 -12.51
C PRO A 357 -6.74 22.66 -12.45
N GLU A 358 -5.77 22.95 -11.57
CA GLU A 358 -4.56 22.15 -11.39
C GLU A 358 -4.62 21.19 -10.19
N SER A 359 -5.78 21.06 -9.54
CA SER A 359 -5.93 20.16 -8.39
C SER A 359 -5.82 18.70 -8.81
N ALA A 360 -4.82 18.01 -8.25
CA ALA A 360 -4.67 16.57 -8.42
C ALA A 360 -5.83 15.79 -7.78
N ALA A 361 -6.29 16.21 -6.59
CA ALA A 361 -7.44 15.60 -5.93
C ALA A 361 -8.71 15.68 -6.79
N LEU A 362 -8.96 16.84 -7.40
CA LEU A 362 -10.13 17.00 -8.27
C LEU A 362 -10.04 16.11 -9.53
N LYS A 363 -8.84 15.95 -10.11
CA LYS A 363 -8.59 15.07 -11.27
C LYS A 363 -8.79 13.59 -10.90
N ASP A 364 -8.30 13.17 -9.72
CA ASP A 364 -8.45 11.79 -9.22
C ASP A 364 -9.94 11.48 -8.94
N ILE A 365 -10.66 12.35 -8.24
CA ILE A 365 -12.11 12.21 -7.98
C ILE A 365 -12.91 12.20 -9.29
N GLN A 366 -12.53 13.03 -10.27
CA GLN A 366 -13.18 13.00 -11.59
C GLN A 366 -12.98 11.66 -12.30
N THR A 367 -11.82 11.01 -12.12
CA THR A 367 -11.52 9.68 -12.65
C THR A 367 -12.38 8.62 -11.97
N GLU A 368 -12.48 8.68 -10.64
CA GLU A 368 -13.37 7.84 -9.82
C GLU A 368 -14.84 7.95 -10.28
N LEU A 369 -15.35 9.17 -10.49
CA LEU A 369 -16.70 9.41 -11.01
C LEU A 369 -16.92 8.78 -12.41
N ASN A 370 -15.91 8.80 -13.27
CA ASN A 370 -16.00 8.17 -14.60
C ASN A 370 -16.08 6.65 -14.49
N ILE A 371 -15.34 6.04 -13.56
CA ILE A 371 -15.41 4.61 -13.27
C ILE A 371 -16.82 4.23 -12.78
N TYR A 372 -17.40 5.03 -11.89
CA TYR A 372 -18.79 4.82 -11.43
C TYR A 372 -19.79 4.90 -12.57
N ASN A 373 -19.74 5.96 -13.37
CA ASN A 373 -20.69 6.15 -14.47
C ASN A 373 -20.63 5.03 -15.53
N ARG A 374 -19.48 4.38 -15.69
CA ARG A 374 -19.26 3.36 -16.74
C ARG A 374 -19.44 1.92 -16.27
N TYR A 375 -19.06 1.61 -15.03
CA TYR A 375 -18.79 0.23 -14.60
C TYR A 375 -19.50 -0.18 -13.31
N LEU A 376 -20.52 0.56 -12.84
CA LEU A 376 -21.31 0.19 -11.64
C LEU A 376 -22.06 -1.15 -11.73
N ASN A 377 -22.08 -1.79 -12.89
CA ASN A 377 -22.56 -3.16 -13.07
C ASN A 377 -21.49 -4.23 -12.78
N GLU A 378 -20.21 -3.87 -12.69
CA GLU A 378 -19.09 -4.80 -12.46
C GLU A 378 -18.68 -4.87 -10.98
N PHE A 379 -18.95 -3.83 -10.21
CA PHE A 379 -18.67 -3.77 -8.77
C PHE A 379 -19.80 -3.00 -8.06
N SER A 380 -19.96 -3.27 -6.78
CA SER A 380 -20.83 -2.48 -5.91
C SER A 380 -20.43 -2.70 -4.46
N TYR A 381 -21.00 -1.93 -3.55
CA TYR A 381 -20.97 -2.31 -2.15
C TYR A 381 -21.94 -3.47 -1.90
N GLN A 382 -21.50 -4.42 -1.09
CA GLN A 382 -22.28 -5.52 -0.56
C GLN A 382 -22.42 -5.35 0.94
N VAL A 383 -23.65 -5.45 1.44
CA VAL A 383 -23.93 -5.49 2.88
C VAL A 383 -23.97 -6.94 3.33
N PHE A 384 -23.29 -7.22 4.45
CA PHE A 384 -23.26 -8.51 5.11
C PHE A 384 -23.82 -8.38 6.52
N VAL A 385 -24.83 -9.18 6.84
CA VAL A 385 -25.39 -9.30 8.19
C VAL A 385 -24.88 -10.61 8.79
N LEU A 386 -24.03 -10.50 9.80
CA LEU A 386 -23.18 -11.58 10.30
C LEU A 386 -23.44 -11.83 11.78
N LYS A 387 -23.90 -13.02 12.14
CA LYS A 387 -24.10 -13.41 13.54
C LYS A 387 -22.84 -14.06 14.11
N LYS A 388 -22.37 -13.60 15.28
CA LYS A 388 -21.28 -14.25 16.01
C LYS A 388 -21.70 -15.66 16.41
N LYS A 389 -20.96 -16.69 15.99
CA LYS A 389 -21.19 -18.05 16.47
C LYS A 389 -20.71 -18.20 17.92
N GLY A 390 -21.52 -18.82 18.75
CA GLY A 390 -21.09 -19.33 20.07
C GLY A 390 -19.86 -20.22 19.96
N ARG A 391 -19.06 -20.27 21.03
CA ARG A 391 -17.89 -21.15 21.13
C ARG A 391 -18.26 -22.62 21.13
#